data_AF-A0A0G3GTE8-F1
#
_entry.id   AF-A0A0G3GTE8-F1
#
_cell.length_a   1.000
_cell.length_b   1.000
_cell.length_c   1.000
_cell.angle_alpha   90.00
_cell.angle_beta   90.00
_cell.angle_gamma   90.00
#
_symmetry.space_group_name_H-M   'P 1'
#
loop_
_entity.id
_entity.type
_entity.pdbx_description
1 polymer ?
#
loop_
_entity_poly.entity_id
_entity_poly.type
_entity_poly.pdbx_seq_one_letter_code
_entity_poly.pdbx_strand_id
1 'polypeptide(L)'
;MEHTKAMPDPDPLLSQISDTAHETCLFNRVRRELLKSWFEDRIGTDISAKFKPRRSHIVFRGSRGKLKVAAHALALIDANRHTLTWAWALEKPLGNVEPSFAHALRAAGVQRGLQAFDAPILDVSGADLSRIGTEVCFAAISLLGREYLAYEVPIGPDGSIGLFILEFDDEEPPMPTSEEISARLDQVLGDSFDPLASLEGLVDTEPGWRLAELNATQHILRDPMGNEHIVEGLRHCAMA
;
A
#
# COMPACT_ATOMS: atom_id res chain seq x y z
N MET A 1 -14.30 29.15 -22.68
CA MET A 1 -13.26 28.22 -23.12
C MET A 1 -12.41 27.93 -21.91
N GLU A 2 -12.79 26.89 -21.17
CA GLU A 2 -12.02 26.45 -20.00
C GLU A 2 -10.78 25.71 -20.52
N HIS A 3 -9.61 26.20 -20.14
CA HIS A 3 -8.36 25.50 -20.37
C HIS A 3 -8.33 24.28 -19.46
N THR A 4 -8.62 23.10 -20.01
CA THR A 4 -8.27 21.83 -19.39
C THR A 4 -6.75 21.80 -19.33
N LYS A 5 -6.20 22.21 -18.19
CA LYS A 5 -4.77 22.14 -17.93
C LYS A 5 -4.43 20.65 -17.92
N ALA A 6 -3.71 20.18 -18.93
CA ALA A 6 -3.20 18.82 -18.94
C ALA A 6 -2.46 18.61 -17.60
N MET A 7 -2.86 17.57 -16.87
CA MET A 7 -2.08 17.15 -15.71
C MET A 7 -0.66 16.85 -16.21
N PRO A 8 0.39 17.33 -15.52
CA PRO A 8 1.74 16.94 -15.85
C PRO A 8 1.85 15.42 -15.81
N ASP A 9 2.63 14.84 -16.72
CA ASP A 9 2.93 13.41 -16.69
C ASP A 9 3.49 13.07 -15.29
N PRO A 10 3.00 11.99 -14.66
CA PRO A 10 3.52 11.57 -13.37
C PRO A 10 5.02 11.33 -13.47
N ASP A 11 5.76 11.71 -12.42
CA ASP A 11 7.19 11.40 -12.33
C ASP A 11 7.40 9.90 -12.60
N PRO A 12 8.26 9.53 -13.56
CA PRO A 12 8.44 8.14 -13.96
C PRO A 12 8.88 7.22 -12.80
N LEU A 13 9.49 7.76 -11.74
CA LEU A 13 9.82 7.00 -10.54
C LEU A 13 8.60 6.77 -9.65
N LEU A 14 7.68 7.74 -9.56
CA LEU A 14 6.42 7.54 -8.84
C LEU A 14 5.50 6.55 -9.56
N SER A 15 5.51 6.54 -10.89
CA SER A 15 4.82 5.51 -11.68
C SER A 15 5.29 4.11 -11.33
N GLN A 16 6.60 3.88 -11.17
CA GLN A 16 7.11 2.55 -10.75
C GLN A 16 6.57 2.10 -9.39
N ILE A 17 6.38 3.04 -8.45
CA ILE A 17 5.76 2.74 -7.15
C ILE A 17 4.29 2.37 -7.35
N SER A 18 3.55 3.15 -8.13
CA SER A 18 2.13 2.92 -8.41
C SER A 18 1.91 1.57 -9.12
N ASP A 19 2.69 1.26 -10.15
CA ASP A 19 2.64 0.00 -10.88
C ASP A 19 2.90 -1.20 -9.95
N THR A 20 3.94 -1.10 -9.11
CA THR A 20 4.26 -2.14 -8.12
C THR A 20 3.17 -2.26 -7.04
N ALA A 21 2.50 -1.16 -6.70
CA ALA A 21 1.40 -1.16 -5.74
C ALA A 21 0.15 -1.87 -6.28
N HIS A 22 -0.14 -1.73 -7.58
CA HIS A 22 -1.29 -2.37 -8.22
C HIS A 22 -1.24 -3.90 -8.10
N GLU A 23 -0.05 -4.50 -8.15
CA GLU A 23 0.16 -5.95 -8.03
C GLU A 23 -0.51 -6.58 -6.80
N THR A 24 -0.63 -5.82 -5.69
CA THR A 24 -1.22 -6.30 -4.44
C THR A 24 -2.34 -5.41 -3.92
N CYS A 25 -2.87 -4.51 -4.76
CA CYS A 25 -3.84 -3.49 -4.35
C CYS A 25 -5.11 -4.08 -3.73
N LEU A 26 -5.76 -5.04 -4.42
CA LEU A 26 -7.02 -5.63 -3.95
C LEU A 26 -6.82 -6.42 -2.65
N PHE A 27 -5.76 -7.23 -2.59
CA PHE A 27 -5.38 -7.95 -1.38
C PHE A 27 -5.19 -7.01 -0.20
N ASN A 28 -4.39 -5.95 -0.38
CA ASN A 28 -4.07 -5.03 0.72
C ASN A 28 -5.27 -4.17 1.15
N ARG A 29 -6.17 -3.82 0.24
CA ARG A 29 -7.41 -3.11 0.59
C ARG A 29 -8.29 -3.95 1.49
N VAL A 30 -8.55 -5.20 1.11
CA VAL A 30 -9.31 -6.14 1.95
C VAL A 30 -8.60 -6.35 3.29
N ARG A 31 -7.28 -6.52 3.29
CA ARG A 31 -6.50 -6.68 4.53
C ARG A 31 -6.62 -5.47 5.46
N ARG A 32 -6.64 -4.25 4.93
CA ARG A 32 -6.83 -3.03 5.73
C ARG A 32 -8.21 -2.96 6.36
N GLU A 33 -9.26 -3.38 5.66
CA GLU A 33 -10.60 -3.47 6.24
C GLU A 33 -10.65 -4.48 7.38
N LEU A 34 -10.10 -5.68 7.16
CA LEU A 34 -10.03 -6.71 8.19
C LEU A 34 -9.18 -6.26 9.40
N LEU A 35 -8.06 -5.58 9.15
CA LEU A 35 -7.23 -4.98 10.19
C LEU A 35 -7.99 -3.94 11.00
N LYS A 36 -8.81 -3.11 10.34
CA LYS A 36 -9.65 -2.11 11.03
C LYS A 36 -10.66 -2.80 11.95
N SER A 37 -11.41 -3.78 11.45
CA SER A 37 -12.35 -4.55 12.28
C SER A 37 -11.65 -5.25 13.45
N TRP A 38 -10.48 -5.83 13.20
CA TRP A 38 -9.67 -6.46 14.24
C TRP A 38 -9.19 -5.47 15.31
N PHE A 39 -8.80 -4.24 14.93
CA PHE A 39 -8.48 -3.22 15.92
C PHE A 39 -9.72 -2.81 16.71
N GLU A 40 -10.86 -2.62 16.04
CA GLU A 40 -12.12 -2.25 16.68
C GLU A 40 -12.54 -3.29 17.73
N ASP A 41 -12.38 -4.57 17.41
CA ASP A 41 -12.67 -5.70 18.31
C ASP A 41 -11.76 -5.76 19.54
N ARG A 42 -10.51 -5.30 19.42
CA ARG A 42 -9.53 -5.35 20.50
C ARG A 42 -9.49 -4.10 21.37
N ILE A 43 -9.43 -2.94 20.74
CA ILE A 43 -9.18 -1.66 21.42
C ILE A 43 -10.34 -0.69 21.32
N GLY A 44 -11.45 -1.08 20.68
CA GLY A 44 -12.64 -0.26 20.50
C GLY A 44 -12.53 0.70 19.31
N THR A 45 -13.51 1.59 19.21
CA THR A 45 -13.63 2.60 18.15
C THR A 45 -12.71 3.80 18.36
N ASP A 46 -12.77 4.76 17.43
CA ASP A 46 -12.05 6.05 17.49
C ASP A 46 -10.53 5.88 17.59
N ILE A 47 -10.03 4.92 16.80
CA ILE A 47 -8.65 4.47 16.86
C ILE A 47 -7.72 5.57 16.38
N SER A 48 -6.76 5.94 17.24
CA SER A 48 -5.66 6.84 16.91
C SER A 48 -4.34 6.11 16.96
N ALA A 49 -3.48 6.35 15.97
CA ALA A 49 -2.13 5.81 15.91
C ALA A 49 -1.11 6.91 16.25
N LYS A 50 -0.13 6.59 17.11
CA LYS A 50 1.01 7.48 17.37
C LYS A 50 2.31 6.71 17.43
N PHE A 51 3.21 7.03 16.50
CA PHE A 51 4.56 6.49 16.50
C PHE A 51 5.39 7.01 17.69
N LYS A 52 6.23 6.13 18.24
CA LYS A 52 7.13 6.37 19.38
C LYS A 52 8.57 6.08 18.96
N PRO A 53 9.30 7.08 18.42
CA PRO A 53 10.65 6.92 17.87
C PRO A 53 11.62 6.17 18.79
N ARG A 54 11.68 6.58 20.07
CA ARG A 54 12.60 6.01 21.06
C ARG A 54 12.40 4.51 21.35
N ARG A 55 11.24 3.97 21.02
CA ARG A 55 10.93 2.55 21.22
C ARG A 55 10.76 1.82 19.90
N SER A 56 10.69 2.50 18.76
CA SER A 56 10.31 1.92 17.47
C SER A 56 8.99 1.15 17.54
N HIS A 57 7.98 1.76 18.15
CA HIS A 57 6.63 1.18 18.22
C HIS A 57 5.59 2.20 17.79
N ILE A 58 4.48 1.72 17.24
CA ILE A 58 3.25 2.49 17.10
C ILE A 58 2.33 2.12 18.26
N VAL A 59 1.75 3.14 18.89
CA VAL A 59 0.73 2.97 19.92
C VAL A 59 -0.63 3.31 19.32
N PHE A 60 -1.44 2.28 19.10
CA PHE A 60 -2.85 2.40 18.73
C PHE A 60 -3.67 2.58 20.01
N ARG A 61 -4.54 3.57 20.07
CA ARG A 61 -5.47 3.81 21.19
C ARG A 61 -6.89 3.88 20.66
N GLY A 62 -7.80 3.13 21.28
CA GLY A 62 -9.24 3.24 21.04
C GLY A 62 -9.99 3.37 22.37
N SER A 63 -11.32 3.37 22.28
CA SER A 63 -12.22 3.58 23.43
C SER A 63 -12.11 2.52 24.53
N ARG A 64 -11.62 1.31 24.23
CA ARG A 64 -11.47 0.20 25.19
C ARG A 64 -10.05 -0.05 25.66
N GLY A 65 -9.05 0.57 25.04
CA GLY A 65 -7.67 0.34 25.45
C GLY A 65 -6.63 0.82 24.44
N LYS A 66 -5.46 0.19 24.50
CA LYS A 66 -4.35 0.50 23.62
C LYS A 66 -3.59 -0.76 23.24
N LEU A 67 -3.10 -0.79 22.02
CA LEU A 67 -2.18 -1.80 21.52
C LEU A 67 -0.83 -1.14 21.20
N LYS A 68 0.25 -1.83 21.51
CA LYS A 68 1.60 -1.44 21.07
C LYS A 68 2.03 -2.46 20.03
N VAL A 69 2.55 -1.97 18.92
CA VAL A 69 2.98 -2.79 17.80
C VAL A 69 4.39 -2.34 17.44
N ALA A 70 5.31 -3.28 17.27
CA ALA A 70 6.65 -2.96 16.79
C ALA A 70 6.55 -2.38 15.37
N ALA A 71 7.35 -1.36 15.09
CA ALA A 71 7.25 -0.59 13.86
C ALA A 71 8.62 -0.38 13.25
N HIS A 72 8.83 -0.99 12.08
CA HIS A 72 10.08 -0.95 11.32
C HIS A 72 9.94 0.08 10.21
N ALA A 73 10.77 1.11 10.23
CA ALA A 73 10.66 2.21 9.27
C ALA A 73 10.97 1.75 7.83
N LEU A 74 10.08 2.09 6.89
CA LEU A 74 10.26 1.92 5.45
C LEU A 74 10.69 3.23 4.78
N ALA A 75 9.95 4.31 5.03
CA ALA A 75 10.19 5.62 4.44
C ALA A 75 9.53 6.75 5.26
N LEU A 76 9.89 7.99 4.93
CA LEU A 76 9.28 9.22 5.39
C LEU A 76 8.79 10.01 4.17
N ILE A 77 7.54 10.45 4.20
CA ILE A 77 7.04 11.51 3.32
C ILE A 77 7.07 12.81 4.11
N ASP A 78 7.97 13.72 3.73
CA ASP A 78 8.09 15.06 4.32
C ASP A 78 7.15 16.02 3.57
N ALA A 79 6.10 16.48 4.26
CA ALA A 79 5.08 17.33 3.68
C ALA A 79 5.56 18.75 3.36
N ASN A 80 6.56 19.27 4.09
CA ASN A 80 7.11 20.60 3.85
C ASN A 80 8.09 20.62 2.68
N ARG A 81 8.85 19.54 2.53
CA ARG A 81 9.83 19.39 1.45
C ARG A 81 9.24 18.77 0.19
N HIS A 82 8.05 18.19 0.28
CA HIS A 82 7.44 17.38 -0.77
C HIS A 82 8.38 16.29 -1.25
N THR A 83 8.97 15.54 -0.30
CA THR A 83 9.89 14.45 -0.63
C THR A 83 9.48 13.14 0.02
N LEU A 84 9.60 12.04 -0.71
CA LEU A 84 9.68 10.70 -0.14
C LEU A 84 11.15 10.34 0.06
N THR A 85 11.55 10.03 1.29
CA THR A 85 12.90 9.56 1.62
C THR A 85 12.83 8.17 2.23
N TRP A 86 13.54 7.20 1.64
CA TRP A 86 13.57 5.85 2.19
C TRP A 86 14.31 5.80 3.53
N ALA A 87 13.89 4.92 4.43
CA ALA A 87 14.47 4.86 5.77
C ALA A 87 15.95 4.45 5.78
N TRP A 88 16.40 3.67 4.79
CA TRP A 88 17.81 3.35 4.59
C TRP A 88 18.67 4.56 4.17
N ALA A 89 18.05 5.63 3.66
CA ALA A 89 18.70 6.84 3.19
C ALA A 89 18.62 8.02 4.17
N LEU A 90 17.89 7.87 5.29
CA LEU A 90 17.71 8.96 6.24
C LEU A 90 19.00 9.26 7.01
N GLU A 91 19.39 10.54 7.05
CA GLU A 91 20.51 11.00 7.90
C GLU A 91 20.26 10.74 9.39
N LYS A 92 18.99 10.82 9.81
CA LYS A 92 18.54 10.52 11.16
C LYS A 92 17.46 9.45 11.09
N PRO A 93 17.65 8.30 11.72
CA PRO A 93 16.67 7.22 11.64
C PRO A 93 15.35 7.67 12.30
N LEU A 94 14.22 7.26 11.71
CA LEU A 94 12.89 7.52 12.29
C LEU A 94 12.71 6.85 13.65
N GLY A 95 13.34 5.70 13.85
CA GLY A 95 13.31 4.94 15.10
C GLY A 95 14.70 4.60 15.62
N ASN A 96 14.74 3.79 16.66
CA ASN A 96 15.99 3.28 17.26
C ASN A 96 16.37 1.89 16.74
N VAL A 97 15.66 1.36 15.75
CA VAL A 97 15.90 0.05 15.15
C VAL A 97 16.47 0.26 13.75
N GLU A 98 17.43 -0.57 13.37
CA GLU A 98 18.00 -0.58 12.02
C GLU A 98 16.89 -0.82 10.98
N PRO A 99 16.85 -0.07 9.87
CA PRO A 99 15.77 -0.18 8.88
C PRO A 99 15.99 -1.38 7.94
N SER A 100 16.12 -2.59 8.50
CA SER A 100 16.38 -3.83 7.75
C SER A 100 15.34 -4.08 6.65
N PHE A 101 14.06 -3.81 6.93
CA PHE A 101 12.99 -3.90 5.94
C PHE A 101 13.13 -2.89 4.80
N ALA A 102 13.62 -1.68 5.06
CA ALA A 102 13.89 -0.72 3.99
C ALA A 102 15.06 -1.17 3.11
N HIS A 103 16.09 -1.80 3.69
CA HIS A 103 17.19 -2.41 2.93
C HIS A 103 16.71 -3.61 2.09
N ALA A 104 15.88 -4.48 2.66
CA ALA A 104 15.28 -5.60 1.94
C ALA A 104 14.40 -5.11 0.78
N LEU A 105 13.59 -4.07 1.02
CA LEU A 105 12.74 -3.45 0.01
C LEU A 105 13.57 -2.88 -1.14
N ARG A 106 14.66 -2.17 -0.83
CA ARG A 106 15.62 -1.70 -1.83
C ARG A 106 16.20 -2.85 -2.63
N ALA A 107 16.68 -3.91 -1.96
CA ALA A 107 17.28 -5.06 -2.63
C ALA A 107 16.30 -5.74 -3.60
N ALA A 108 15.04 -5.93 -3.18
CA ALA A 108 13.98 -6.49 -4.02
C ALA A 108 13.66 -5.58 -5.22
N GLY A 109 13.54 -4.26 -4.99
CA GLY A 109 13.32 -3.29 -6.06
C GLY A 109 14.45 -3.26 -7.09
N VAL A 110 15.72 -3.25 -6.64
CA VAL A 110 16.90 -3.31 -7.50
C VAL A 110 16.95 -4.61 -8.30
N GLN A 111 16.62 -5.75 -7.69
CA GLN A 111 16.56 -7.04 -8.40
C GLN A 111 15.52 -7.04 -9.52
N ARG A 112 14.43 -6.27 -9.37
CA ARG A 112 13.40 -6.08 -10.41
C ARG A 112 13.71 -4.92 -11.37
N GLY A 113 14.85 -4.24 -11.22
CA GLY A 113 15.25 -3.11 -12.06
C GLY A 113 14.46 -1.82 -11.80
N LEU A 114 13.83 -1.68 -10.63
CA LEU A 114 12.99 -0.55 -10.26
C LEU A 114 13.83 0.55 -9.59
N GLN A 115 14.08 1.63 -10.33
CA GLN A 115 14.92 2.75 -9.89
C GLN A 115 14.33 3.53 -8.71
N ALA A 116 13.01 3.59 -8.58
CA ALA A 116 12.34 4.32 -7.51
C ALA A 116 12.73 3.84 -6.10
N PHE A 117 13.06 2.55 -5.96
CA PHE A 117 13.47 1.95 -4.68
C PHE A 117 14.97 2.07 -4.39
N ASP A 118 15.77 2.43 -5.39
CA ASP A 118 17.21 2.68 -5.27
C ASP A 118 17.55 4.17 -5.11
N ALA A 119 16.70 5.05 -5.65
CA ALA A 119 16.82 6.49 -5.48
C ALA A 119 16.58 6.86 -4.00
N PRO A 120 17.52 7.51 -3.30
CA PRO A 120 17.41 7.76 -1.86
C PRO A 120 16.25 8.69 -1.49
N ILE A 121 15.96 9.65 -2.38
CA ILE A 121 14.93 10.67 -2.22
C ILE A 121 14.20 10.80 -3.55
N LEU A 122 12.87 10.85 -3.51
CA LEU A 122 11.99 11.14 -4.63
C LEU A 122 11.25 12.45 -4.38
N ASP A 123 11.05 13.24 -5.44
CA ASP A 123 10.15 14.38 -5.40
C ASP A 123 8.70 13.89 -5.47
N VAL A 124 7.85 14.39 -4.57
CA VAL A 124 6.41 14.11 -4.54
C VAL A 124 5.58 15.39 -4.65
N SER A 125 6.18 16.46 -5.16
CA SER A 125 5.52 17.73 -5.41
C SER A 125 4.32 17.56 -6.34
N GLY A 126 3.15 18.05 -5.92
CA GLY A 126 1.91 17.98 -6.70
C GLY A 126 1.16 16.64 -6.60
N ALA A 127 1.70 15.65 -5.88
CA ALA A 127 1.01 14.40 -5.61
C ALA A 127 0.18 14.44 -4.31
N ASP A 128 -0.83 13.57 -4.23
CA ASP A 128 -1.54 13.32 -2.98
C ASP A 128 -0.68 12.46 -2.05
N LEU A 129 -0.20 13.05 -0.95
CA LEU A 129 0.70 12.38 -0.01
C LEU A 129 0.06 11.16 0.68
N SER A 130 -1.26 11.19 0.90
CA SER A 130 -1.99 10.07 1.49
C SER A 130 -2.05 8.90 0.51
N ARG A 131 -2.29 9.21 -0.77
CA ARG A 131 -2.24 8.22 -1.86
C ARG A 131 -0.85 7.62 -1.99
N ILE A 132 0.21 8.43 -2.06
CA ILE A 132 1.58 7.92 -2.14
C ILE A 132 1.91 7.06 -0.93
N GLY A 133 1.53 7.47 0.27
CA GLY A 133 1.73 6.64 1.47
C GLY A 133 1.09 5.26 1.33
N THR A 134 -0.12 5.20 0.79
CA THR A 134 -0.83 3.94 0.52
C THR A 134 -0.13 3.11 -0.57
N GLU A 135 0.24 3.73 -1.69
CA GLU A 135 0.93 3.06 -2.81
C GLU A 135 2.28 2.48 -2.37
N VAL A 136 3.06 3.23 -1.59
CA VAL A 136 4.34 2.74 -1.05
C VAL A 136 4.13 1.57 -0.09
N CYS A 137 3.13 1.64 0.78
CA CYS A 137 2.78 0.52 1.65
C CYS A 137 2.42 -0.73 0.82
N PHE A 138 1.62 -0.59 -0.23
CA PHE A 138 1.21 -1.72 -1.08
C PHE A 138 2.38 -2.27 -1.89
N ALA A 139 3.18 -1.39 -2.50
CA ALA A 139 4.39 -1.78 -3.22
C ALA A 139 5.39 -2.51 -2.32
N ALA A 140 5.51 -2.08 -1.05
CA ALA A 140 6.33 -2.78 -0.07
C ALA A 140 5.84 -4.21 0.17
N ILE A 141 4.52 -4.43 0.26
CA ILE A 141 3.95 -5.78 0.39
C ILE A 141 4.17 -6.61 -0.87
N SER A 142 4.07 -6.01 -2.07
CA SER A 142 4.36 -6.73 -3.31
C SER A 142 5.81 -7.24 -3.37
N LEU A 143 6.76 -6.41 -2.94
CA LEU A 143 8.19 -6.74 -3.00
C LEU A 143 8.68 -7.60 -1.84
N LEU A 144 8.17 -7.38 -0.63
CA LEU A 144 8.64 -8.08 0.58
C LEU A 144 7.89 -9.39 0.83
N GLY A 145 6.61 -9.45 0.46
CA GLY A 145 5.74 -10.60 0.74
C GLY A 145 4.47 -10.21 1.49
N ARG A 146 3.43 -11.01 1.26
CA ARG A 146 2.07 -10.82 1.80
C ARG A 146 1.96 -11.09 3.30
N GLU A 147 2.93 -11.78 3.90
CA GLU A 147 3.00 -12.01 5.33
C GLU A 147 3.15 -10.69 6.11
N TYR A 148 3.86 -9.71 5.54
CA TYR A 148 4.12 -8.43 6.18
C TYR A 148 2.93 -7.50 6.09
N LEU A 149 2.80 -6.59 7.05
CA LEU A 149 1.76 -5.57 7.07
C LEU A 149 2.40 -4.18 7.07
N ALA A 150 2.13 -3.38 6.03
CA ALA A 150 2.61 -2.01 5.93
C ALA A 150 1.54 -1.01 6.39
N TYR A 151 1.94 0.02 7.11
CA TYR A 151 1.04 0.99 7.71
C TYR A 151 1.64 2.40 7.74
N GLU A 152 0.86 3.38 7.30
CA GLU A 152 1.18 4.81 7.38
C GLU A 152 0.72 5.45 8.69
N VAL A 153 1.57 6.29 9.28
CA VAL A 153 1.24 7.04 10.49
C VAL A 153 1.66 8.49 10.32
N PRO A 154 0.80 9.48 10.62
CA PRO A 154 1.22 10.87 10.69
C PRO A 154 2.34 11.07 11.71
N ILE A 155 3.43 11.71 11.29
CA ILE A 155 4.58 12.04 12.13
C ILE A 155 4.71 13.56 12.20
N GLY A 156 4.38 14.11 13.35
CA GLY A 156 4.47 15.55 13.58
C GLY A 156 3.20 16.31 13.16
N PRO A 157 3.20 17.63 13.34
CA PRO A 157 2.03 18.48 13.10
C PRO A 157 1.94 19.02 11.66
N ASP A 158 2.98 18.84 10.85
CA ASP A 158 3.13 19.40 9.50
C ASP A 158 2.46 18.57 8.40
N GLY A 159 1.86 17.43 8.75
CA GLY A 159 1.25 16.51 7.80
C GLY A 159 2.24 15.50 7.21
N SER A 160 3.48 15.45 7.69
CA SER A 160 4.45 14.41 7.30
C SER A 160 3.96 13.02 7.72
N ILE A 161 4.30 12.00 6.93
CA ILE A 161 3.81 10.62 7.10
C ILE A 161 4.99 9.67 7.17
N GLY A 162 5.07 8.86 8.22
CA GLY A 162 5.99 7.73 8.27
C GLY A 162 5.32 6.45 7.82
N LEU A 163 6.07 5.66 7.07
CA LEU A 163 5.63 4.38 6.54
C LEU A 163 6.40 3.26 7.25
N PHE A 164 5.68 2.25 7.71
CA PHE A 164 6.25 1.21 8.59
C PHE A 164 5.78 -0.19 8.20
N ILE A 165 6.64 -1.19 8.39
CA ILE A 165 6.20 -2.58 8.57
C ILE A 165 5.84 -2.77 10.05
N LEU A 166 4.67 -3.35 10.28
CA LEU A 166 4.15 -3.69 11.60
C LEU A 166 4.52 -5.13 11.96
N GLU A 167 4.96 -5.32 13.19
CA GLU A 167 5.23 -6.63 13.79
C GLU A 167 4.47 -6.75 15.12
N PHE A 168 3.74 -7.86 15.29
CA PHE A 168 2.86 -8.12 16.43
C PHE A 168 3.44 -9.28 17.24
N ASP A 169 3.59 -9.08 18.55
CA ASP A 169 4.24 -10.07 19.43
C ASP A 169 3.36 -11.28 19.75
N ASP A 170 2.06 -11.07 19.99
CA ASP A 170 1.19 -12.08 20.62
C ASP A 170 0.21 -12.74 19.64
N GLU A 171 -0.42 -11.95 18.77
CA GLU A 171 -1.47 -12.44 17.89
C GLU A 171 -1.50 -11.57 16.64
N GLU A 172 -1.40 -12.23 15.50
CA GLU A 172 -1.33 -11.60 14.19
C GLU A 172 -2.70 -11.10 13.72
N PRO A 173 -2.75 -9.99 12.97
CA PRO A 173 -3.95 -9.58 12.27
C PRO A 173 -4.40 -10.62 11.23
N PRO A 174 -5.70 -10.67 10.91
CA PRO A 174 -6.23 -11.60 9.92
C PRO A 174 -5.58 -11.40 8.53
N MET A 175 -5.38 -12.52 7.85
CA MET A 175 -5.04 -12.56 6.43
C MET A 175 -6.29 -12.72 5.58
N PRO A 176 -6.45 -11.95 4.49
CA PRO A 176 -7.56 -12.12 3.57
C PRO A 176 -7.59 -13.53 2.99
N THR A 177 -8.76 -14.14 3.01
CA THR A 177 -9.09 -15.33 2.23
C THR A 177 -9.57 -14.95 0.83
N SER A 178 -9.51 -15.89 -0.12
CA SER A 178 -10.05 -15.65 -1.46
C SER A 178 -11.56 -15.35 -1.44
N GLU A 179 -12.31 -15.96 -0.51
CA GLU A 179 -13.73 -15.68 -0.30
C GLU A 179 -13.95 -14.24 0.17
N GLU A 180 -13.13 -13.74 1.11
CA GLU A 180 -13.23 -12.36 1.59
C GLU A 180 -12.88 -11.34 0.51
N ILE A 181 -11.93 -11.66 -0.37
CA ILE A 181 -11.58 -10.83 -1.53
C ILE A 181 -12.73 -10.82 -2.54
N SER A 182 -13.26 -12.00 -2.89
CA SER A 182 -14.39 -12.14 -3.81
C SER A 182 -15.62 -11.38 -3.32
N ALA A 183 -15.97 -11.52 -2.03
CA ALA A 183 -17.12 -10.86 -1.43
C ALA A 183 -17.04 -9.32 -1.42
N ARG A 184 -15.85 -8.74 -1.57
CA ARG A 184 -15.60 -7.29 -1.51
C ARG A 184 -15.16 -6.71 -2.85
N LEU A 185 -15.05 -7.53 -3.88
CA LEU A 185 -14.38 -7.21 -5.15
C LEU A 185 -14.89 -5.89 -5.76
N ASP A 186 -16.21 -5.74 -5.89
CA ASP A 186 -16.82 -4.55 -6.49
C ASP A 186 -16.47 -3.26 -5.72
N GLN A 187 -16.48 -3.34 -4.38
CA GLN A 187 -16.14 -2.22 -3.52
C GLN A 187 -14.66 -1.86 -3.68
N VAL A 188 -13.75 -2.84 -3.58
CA VAL A 188 -12.30 -2.56 -3.63
C VAL A 188 -11.81 -2.19 -5.03
N LEU A 189 -12.49 -2.64 -6.08
CA LEU A 189 -12.23 -2.23 -7.46
C LEU A 189 -12.66 -0.79 -7.71
N GLY A 190 -13.82 -0.38 -7.19
CA GLY A 190 -14.31 0.99 -7.30
C GLY A 190 -13.36 2.02 -6.68
N ASP A 191 -12.61 1.62 -5.66
CA ASP A 191 -11.62 2.45 -4.99
C ASP A 191 -10.19 2.32 -5.57
N SER A 192 -9.97 1.44 -6.56
CA SER A 192 -8.65 1.23 -7.16
C SER A 192 -8.31 2.32 -8.17
N PHE A 193 -7.03 2.71 -8.21
CA PHE A 193 -6.53 3.73 -9.13
C PHE A 193 -6.44 3.23 -10.56
N ASP A 194 -6.00 1.98 -10.73
CA ASP A 194 -6.06 1.23 -11.99
C ASP A 194 -6.71 -0.14 -11.71
N PRO A 195 -8.02 -0.27 -11.96
CA PRO A 195 -8.73 -1.52 -11.68
C PRO A 195 -8.25 -2.69 -12.54
N LEU A 196 -7.77 -2.47 -13.77
CA LEU A 196 -7.28 -3.56 -14.63
C LEU A 196 -5.95 -4.09 -14.12
N ALA A 197 -4.97 -3.19 -13.89
CA ALA A 197 -3.67 -3.57 -13.34
C ALA A 197 -3.82 -4.25 -11.97
N SER A 198 -4.81 -3.83 -11.18
CA SER A 198 -5.10 -4.45 -9.88
C SER A 198 -5.68 -5.87 -9.99
N LEU A 199 -6.46 -6.15 -11.04
CA LEU A 199 -6.97 -7.50 -11.32
C LEU A 199 -5.89 -8.42 -11.87
N GLU A 200 -5.04 -7.91 -12.75
CA GLU A 200 -3.86 -8.64 -13.24
C GLU A 200 -2.95 -9.00 -12.07
N GLY A 201 -2.68 -8.03 -11.19
CA GLY A 201 -1.95 -8.24 -9.94
C GLY A 201 -2.55 -9.32 -9.04
N LEU A 202 -3.88 -9.30 -8.86
CA LEU A 202 -4.59 -10.33 -8.10
C LEU A 202 -4.40 -11.72 -8.71
N VAL A 203 -4.49 -11.85 -10.04
CA VAL A 203 -4.34 -13.13 -10.74
C VAL A 203 -2.91 -13.67 -10.64
N ASP A 204 -1.93 -12.78 -10.68
CA ASP A 204 -0.51 -13.13 -10.58
C ASP A 204 -0.11 -13.53 -9.15
N THR A 205 -0.78 -12.94 -8.15
CA THR A 205 -0.42 -13.14 -6.73
C THR A 205 -1.30 -14.19 -6.04
N GLU A 206 -2.58 -14.31 -6.37
CA GLU A 206 -3.52 -15.21 -5.72
C GLU A 206 -3.81 -16.48 -6.55
N PRO A 207 -3.38 -17.66 -6.07
CA PRO A 207 -3.64 -18.92 -6.77
C PRO A 207 -5.14 -19.17 -6.98
N GLY A 208 -5.48 -19.65 -8.17
CA GLY A 208 -6.86 -20.02 -8.54
C GLY A 208 -7.67 -18.90 -9.19
N TRP A 209 -7.25 -17.64 -9.06
CA TRP A 209 -7.88 -16.54 -9.79
C TRP A 209 -7.48 -16.56 -11.26
N ARG A 210 -8.42 -16.24 -12.15
CA ARG A 210 -8.18 -16.20 -13.60
C ARG A 210 -8.88 -15.01 -14.22
N LEU A 211 -8.18 -14.26 -15.06
CA LEU A 211 -8.73 -13.16 -15.84
C LEU A 211 -8.77 -13.56 -17.31
N ALA A 212 -9.90 -13.32 -17.96
CA ALA A 212 -10.07 -13.52 -19.40
C ALA A 212 -10.74 -12.29 -20.02
N GLU A 213 -10.24 -11.84 -21.16
CA GLU A 213 -10.91 -10.81 -21.95
C GLU A 213 -12.20 -11.39 -22.56
N LEU A 214 -13.33 -10.73 -22.32
CA LEU A 214 -14.60 -11.05 -22.97
C LEU A 214 -14.77 -10.25 -24.27
N ASN A 215 -14.36 -8.97 -24.22
CA ASN A 215 -14.22 -8.07 -25.35
C ASN A 215 -13.34 -6.87 -24.95
N ALA A 216 -13.15 -5.93 -25.89
CA ALA A 216 -12.30 -4.76 -25.75
C ALA A 216 -12.57 -3.85 -24.51
N THR A 217 -13.67 -4.04 -23.80
CA THR A 217 -14.05 -3.23 -22.63
C THR A 217 -14.54 -4.04 -21.43
N GLN A 218 -14.60 -5.37 -21.56
CA GLN A 218 -15.15 -6.24 -20.52
C GLN A 218 -14.22 -7.43 -20.31
N HIS A 219 -13.99 -7.74 -19.04
CA HIS A 219 -13.21 -8.89 -18.61
C HIS A 219 -14.06 -9.79 -17.72
N ILE A 220 -13.83 -11.09 -17.80
CA ILE A 220 -14.36 -12.08 -16.87
C ILE A 220 -13.25 -12.43 -15.90
N LEU A 221 -13.47 -12.12 -14.62
CA LEU A 221 -12.66 -12.62 -13.53
C LEU A 221 -13.35 -13.85 -12.94
N ARG A 222 -12.61 -14.96 -12.87
CA ARG A 222 -13.02 -16.19 -12.18
C ARG A 222 -12.27 -16.31 -10.86
N ASP A 223 -13.00 -16.46 -9.78
CA ASP A 223 -12.42 -16.73 -8.47
C ASP A 223 -12.10 -18.22 -8.28
N PRO A 224 -11.34 -18.61 -7.23
CA PRO A 224 -11.01 -20.00 -6.96
C PRO A 224 -12.22 -20.90 -6.63
N MET A 225 -13.37 -20.32 -6.32
CA MET A 225 -14.62 -21.03 -6.04
C MET A 225 -15.44 -21.29 -7.32
N GLY A 226 -15.01 -20.72 -8.45
CA GLY A 226 -15.67 -20.84 -9.74
C GLY A 226 -16.74 -19.77 -9.99
N ASN A 227 -16.83 -18.74 -9.14
CA ASN A 227 -17.72 -17.61 -9.40
C ASN A 227 -17.14 -16.73 -10.50
N GLU A 228 -18.02 -16.23 -11.37
CA GLU A 228 -17.67 -15.32 -12.46
C GLU A 228 -18.12 -13.90 -12.14
N HIS A 229 -17.20 -12.95 -12.27
CA HIS A 229 -17.42 -11.53 -12.11
C HIS A 229 -17.16 -10.85 -13.46
N ILE A 230 -18.16 -10.17 -14.01
CA ILE A 230 -17.99 -9.35 -15.21
C ILE A 230 -17.52 -7.98 -14.74
N VAL A 231 -16.32 -7.59 -15.16
CA VAL A 231 -15.74 -6.28 -14.86
C VAL A 231 -15.79 -5.43 -16.12
N GLU A 232 -16.54 -4.33 -16.06
CA GLU A 232 -16.76 -3.41 -17.19
C GLU A 232 -15.86 -2.17 -17.11
N GLY A 233 -15.62 -1.54 -18.26
CA GLY A 233 -15.02 -0.20 -18.31
C GLY A 233 -13.49 -0.17 -18.14
N LEU A 234 -12.85 -1.34 -18.10
CA LEU A 234 -11.40 -1.48 -18.08
C LEU A 234 -10.85 -1.17 -19.48
N ARG A 235 -10.53 0.09 -19.76
CA ARG A 235 -9.80 0.44 -20.98
C ARG A 235 -8.34 0.05 -20.79
N HIS A 236 -7.76 -0.61 -21.78
CA HIS A 236 -6.32 -0.47 -21.99
C HIS A 236 -6.02 1.01 -22.23
N CYS A 237 -5.32 1.65 -21.30
CA CYS A 237 -4.47 2.78 -21.65
C CYS A 237 -3.32 2.21 -22.48
N ALA A 238 -3.61 1.85 -23.74
CA ALA A 238 -2.59 1.53 -24.71
C ALA A 238 -1.72 2.79 -24.87
N MET A 239 -0.43 2.60 -24.63
CA MET A 239 0.65 3.59 -24.76
C MET A 239 0.42 4.61 -25.89
N ALA A 240 0.60 5.89 -25.55
CA ALA A 240 0.95 6.95 -26.48
C ALA A 240 2.29 7.55 -26.05
#